data_AF-A0A959M4G2-F1
#
_entry.id   AF-A0A959M4G2-F1
#
_cell.length_a   1.000
_cell.length_b   1.000
_cell.length_c   1.000
_cell.angle_alpha   90.00
_cell.angle_beta   90.00
_cell.angle_gamma   90.00
#
_symmetry.space_group_name_H-M   'P 1'
#
loop_
_entity.id
_entity.type
_entity.pdbx_description
1 polymer ?
#
loop_
_entity_poly.entity_id
_entity_poly.type
_entity_poly.pdbx_seq_one_letter_code
_entity_poly.pdbx_strand_id
1 'polypeptide(L)'
;MNQHFGTIELGRIENSGQHPQDIELITAKFVHYPDSQQLILWLPQNGRQGYGSIRLIDETTHEIITEDLVEDRLNGSIQILINTISVPPGKYLLEIEHPKGGKHVVRFKKLEEGEKTAVGIRYPIPEPGSEPILYRDGSGSPLPEEDVILRQKLFQDMEEKFTRHIEYEGNFRSGKIIYKAANTSISFYHEMGGGDCKFYIDIPTPANWETATKTPLSSRAEILEFVAATVQRERASSWRFEIKENGIFYY
;
A
#
# COMPACT_ATOMS: atom_id res chain seq x y z
N MET A 1 -4.04 -18.03 22.86
CA MET A 1 -2.82 -18.31 22.07
C MET A 1 -1.73 -17.40 22.57
N ASN A 2 -0.56 -17.93 22.91
CA ASN A 2 0.57 -17.09 23.29
C ASN A 2 1.10 -16.42 22.01
N GLN A 3 1.23 -15.10 22.05
CA GLN A 3 1.78 -14.31 20.96
C GLN A 3 3.24 -13.99 21.27
N HIS A 4 4.09 -14.11 20.26
CA HIS A 4 5.54 -13.90 20.38
C HIS A 4 5.97 -12.87 19.34
N PHE A 5 6.38 -11.68 19.77
CA PHE A 5 6.74 -10.55 18.90
C PHE A 5 8.25 -10.44 18.60
N GLY A 6 8.96 -11.55 18.72
CA GLY A 6 10.38 -11.67 18.38
C GLY A 6 10.69 -11.47 16.89
N THR A 7 11.84 -10.87 16.58
CA THR A 7 12.32 -10.74 15.19
C THR A 7 12.91 -12.06 14.69
N ILE A 8 12.79 -12.35 13.39
CA ILE A 8 13.43 -13.52 12.77
C ILE A 8 14.75 -13.12 12.11
N GLU A 9 15.80 -13.87 12.42
CA GLU A 9 17.08 -13.87 11.73
C GLU A 9 17.13 -15.06 10.77
N LEU A 10 17.13 -14.77 9.46
CA LEU A 10 17.28 -15.79 8.44
C LEU A 10 18.73 -16.31 8.43
N GLY A 11 18.87 -17.62 8.54
CA GLY A 11 20.14 -18.32 8.43
C GLY A 11 20.35 -18.84 7.01
N ARG A 12 20.86 -20.07 6.91
CA ARG A 12 21.20 -20.69 5.63
C ARG A 12 19.94 -21.16 4.89
N ILE A 13 19.90 -20.86 3.60
CA ILE A 13 18.94 -21.40 2.65
C ILE A 13 19.69 -22.34 1.70
N GLU A 14 19.25 -23.58 1.59
CA GLU A 14 19.90 -24.60 0.77
C GLU A 14 18.91 -25.63 0.25
N ASN A 15 19.31 -26.37 -0.79
CA ASN A 15 18.59 -27.56 -1.24
C ASN A 15 19.27 -28.80 -0.68
N SER A 16 18.48 -29.80 -0.30
CA SER A 16 18.97 -31.09 0.19
C SER A 16 18.15 -32.24 -0.40
N GLY A 17 18.58 -33.49 -0.16
CA GLY A 17 17.91 -34.68 -0.71
C GLY A 17 18.43 -35.07 -2.10
N GLN A 18 17.56 -35.59 -2.96
CA GLN A 18 17.94 -36.03 -4.30
C GLN A 18 18.11 -34.82 -5.24
N HIS A 19 19.13 -34.89 -6.10
CA HIS A 19 19.38 -33.89 -7.15
C HIS A 19 19.40 -32.42 -6.67
N PRO A 20 20.06 -32.07 -5.54
CA PRO A 20 19.98 -30.73 -4.98
C PRO A 20 20.60 -29.65 -5.87
N GLN A 21 21.51 -30.03 -6.77
CA GLN A 21 22.12 -29.12 -7.74
C GLN A 21 21.20 -28.81 -8.94
N ASP A 22 20.20 -29.64 -9.19
CA ASP A 22 19.22 -29.49 -10.29
C ASP A 22 17.96 -28.73 -9.85
N ILE A 23 17.96 -28.25 -8.60
CA ILE A 23 16.88 -27.52 -7.95
C ILE A 23 17.40 -26.10 -7.70
N GLU A 24 16.65 -25.09 -8.12
CA GLU A 24 16.98 -23.70 -7.82
C GLU A 24 16.69 -23.37 -6.35
N LEU A 25 17.38 -22.39 -5.79
CA LEU A 25 17.16 -21.98 -4.39
C LEU A 25 15.87 -21.17 -4.26
N ILE A 26 15.17 -21.37 -3.16
CA ILE A 26 14.07 -20.49 -2.77
C ILE A 26 14.61 -19.16 -2.24
N THR A 27 13.80 -18.13 -2.34
CA THR A 27 14.07 -16.85 -1.67
C THR A 27 13.21 -16.76 -0.41
N ALA A 28 13.78 -16.29 0.69
CA ALA A 28 13.05 -16.04 1.93
C ALA A 28 13.25 -14.61 2.42
N LYS A 29 12.21 -14.03 3.00
CA LYS A 29 12.23 -12.69 3.61
C LYS A 29 11.37 -12.67 4.85
N PHE A 30 11.85 -12.02 5.90
CA PHE A 30 11.05 -11.71 7.08
C PHE A 30 10.57 -10.25 7.04
N VAL A 31 9.32 -10.03 7.43
CA VAL A 31 8.73 -8.69 7.58
C VAL A 31 8.11 -8.58 8.96
N HIS A 32 8.38 -7.46 9.63
CA HIS A 32 7.89 -7.16 10.97
C HIS A 32 7.19 -5.81 10.98
N TYR A 33 5.90 -5.84 11.33
CA TYR A 33 5.07 -4.68 11.64
C TYR A 33 4.59 -4.77 13.10
N PRO A 34 4.13 -3.66 13.73
CA PRO A 34 3.69 -3.66 15.12
C PRO A 34 2.64 -4.74 15.48
N ASP A 35 1.85 -5.18 14.52
CA ASP A 35 0.74 -6.12 14.68
C ASP A 35 0.86 -7.36 13.77
N SER A 36 1.96 -7.51 13.03
CA SER A 36 2.10 -8.59 12.04
C SER A 36 3.55 -9.08 11.90
N GLN A 37 3.71 -10.40 11.93
CA GLN A 37 4.98 -11.07 11.67
C GLN A 37 4.81 -12.09 10.55
N GLN A 38 5.53 -11.88 9.45
CA GLN A 38 5.42 -12.72 8.27
C GLN A 38 6.78 -13.19 7.79
N LEU A 39 6.93 -14.51 7.72
CA LEU A 39 7.96 -15.16 6.93
C LEU A 39 7.40 -15.42 5.53
N ILE A 40 8.04 -14.83 4.53
CA ILE A 40 7.64 -14.89 3.12
C ILE A 40 8.64 -15.75 2.37
N LEU A 41 8.15 -16.74 1.63
CA LEU A 41 8.95 -17.62 0.79
C LEU A 41 8.51 -17.49 -0.66
N TRP A 42 9.46 -17.52 -1.59
CA TRP A 42 9.21 -17.60 -3.03
C TRP A 42 9.85 -18.87 -3.59
N LEU A 43 9.00 -19.72 -4.16
CA LEU A 43 9.39 -20.92 -4.90
C LEU A 43 10.02 -20.52 -6.25
N PRO A 44 11.06 -21.23 -6.73
CA PRO A 44 11.68 -20.95 -8.03
C PRO A 44 10.76 -21.31 -9.21
N GLN A 45 9.78 -22.19 -9.00
CA GLN A 45 8.81 -22.59 -10.01
C GLN A 45 7.41 -22.63 -9.42
N ASN A 46 6.41 -22.81 -10.28
CA ASN A 46 5.00 -22.83 -9.88
C ASN A 46 4.75 -23.91 -8.81
N GLY A 47 4.24 -23.51 -7.66
CA GLY A 47 3.97 -24.37 -6.51
C GLY A 47 2.92 -25.46 -6.77
N ARG A 48 2.11 -25.32 -7.82
CA ARG A 48 1.12 -26.33 -8.25
C ARG A 48 1.72 -27.41 -9.16
N GLN A 49 3.02 -27.38 -9.42
CA GLN A 49 3.72 -28.38 -10.25
C GLN A 49 4.25 -29.57 -9.42
N GLY A 50 3.45 -30.07 -8.48
CA GLY A 50 3.79 -31.27 -7.71
C GLY A 50 4.78 -31.05 -6.57
N TYR A 51 4.83 -29.84 -6.00
CA TYR A 51 5.42 -29.66 -4.68
C TYR A 51 4.64 -30.49 -3.65
N GLY A 52 5.35 -31.06 -2.68
CA GLY A 52 4.75 -31.90 -1.64
C GLY A 52 4.32 -31.07 -0.43
N SER A 53 4.76 -31.52 0.74
CA SER A 53 4.49 -30.86 2.01
C SER A 53 5.47 -29.73 2.32
N ILE A 54 5.00 -28.76 3.11
CA ILE A 54 5.81 -27.76 3.81
C ILE A 54 5.73 -28.05 5.31
N ARG A 55 6.90 -28.13 5.96
CA ARG A 55 7.00 -28.43 7.40
C ARG A 55 7.83 -27.37 8.10
N LEU A 56 7.36 -26.91 9.25
CA LEU A 56 8.13 -26.09 10.19
C LEU A 56 8.49 -26.93 11.40
N ILE A 57 9.77 -27.06 11.69
CA ILE A 57 10.33 -27.96 12.70
C ILE A 57 11.16 -27.13 13.68
N ASP A 58 10.98 -27.36 14.97
CA ASP A 58 11.89 -26.84 16.01
C ASP A 58 13.19 -27.67 16.02
N GLU A 59 14.34 -27.06 15.75
CA GLU A 59 15.63 -27.78 15.69
C GLU A 59 16.10 -28.27 17.07
N THR A 60 15.55 -27.72 18.16
CA THR A 60 15.91 -28.10 19.52
C THR A 60 15.12 -29.32 19.95
N THR A 61 13.78 -29.28 19.78
CA THR A 61 12.90 -30.37 20.22
C THR A 61 12.66 -31.43 19.15
N HIS A 62 12.96 -31.12 17.88
CA HIS A 62 12.61 -31.92 16.69
C HIS A 62 11.10 -32.11 16.50
N GLU A 63 10.28 -31.28 17.14
CA GLU A 63 8.83 -31.30 16.97
C GLU A 63 8.39 -30.55 15.71
N ILE A 64 7.41 -31.11 15.01
CA ILE A 64 6.75 -30.46 13.87
C ILE A 64 5.72 -29.48 14.43
N ILE A 65 5.94 -28.19 14.19
CA ILE A 65 5.07 -27.09 14.64
C ILE A 65 3.87 -26.96 13.70
N THR A 66 4.12 -27.05 12.40
CA THR A 66 3.07 -27.07 11.37
C THR A 66 3.53 -27.92 10.20
N GLU A 67 2.58 -28.64 9.61
CA GLU A 67 2.75 -29.39 8.38
C GLU A 67 1.50 -29.19 7.54
N ASP A 68 1.69 -28.76 6.30
CA ASP A 68 0.61 -28.52 5.35
C ASP A 68 1.06 -28.93 3.94
N LEU A 69 0.12 -29.05 3.01
CA LEU A 69 0.46 -29.14 1.60
C LEU A 69 0.88 -27.76 1.11
N VAL A 70 1.89 -27.71 0.23
CA VAL A 70 2.35 -26.44 -0.36
C VAL A 70 1.19 -25.74 -1.07
N GLU A 71 0.36 -26.47 -1.80
CA GLU A 71 -0.77 -25.93 -2.55
C GLU A 71 -1.78 -25.17 -1.67
N ASP A 72 -1.97 -25.61 -0.43
CA ASP A 72 -2.89 -25.00 0.53
C ASP A 72 -2.34 -23.70 1.15
N ARG A 73 -1.02 -23.49 1.03
CA ARG A 73 -0.31 -22.33 1.59
C ARG A 73 0.12 -21.31 0.52
N LEU A 74 -0.18 -21.58 -0.75
CA LEU A 74 0.18 -20.68 -1.85
C LEU A 74 -0.65 -19.40 -1.83
N ASN A 75 0.05 -18.27 -1.84
CA ASN A 75 -0.47 -16.99 -2.28
C ASN A 75 -0.08 -16.78 -3.76
N GLY A 76 -1.06 -16.96 -4.66
CA GLY A 76 -0.81 -16.93 -6.11
C GLY A 76 -0.20 -18.25 -6.61
N SER A 77 0.93 -18.16 -7.33
CA SER A 77 1.57 -19.33 -7.98
C SER A 77 2.90 -19.75 -7.38
N ILE A 78 3.63 -18.85 -6.71
CA ILE A 78 5.00 -19.12 -6.21
C ILE A 78 5.26 -18.64 -4.79
N GLN A 79 4.37 -17.84 -4.20
CA GLN A 79 4.62 -17.22 -2.90
C GLN A 79 3.93 -18.01 -1.78
N ILE A 80 4.58 -18.13 -0.63
CA ILE A 80 4.01 -18.69 0.60
C ILE A 80 4.18 -17.66 1.72
N LEU A 81 3.12 -17.43 2.49
CA LEU A 81 3.10 -16.52 3.64
C LEU A 81 2.87 -17.30 4.92
N ILE A 82 3.81 -17.19 5.86
CA ILE A 82 3.73 -17.86 7.17
C ILE A 82 3.63 -16.80 8.24
N ASN A 83 2.51 -16.79 8.95
CA ASN A 83 2.36 -16.00 10.16
C ASN A 83 3.17 -16.64 11.29
N THR A 84 4.15 -15.92 11.81
CA THR A 84 5.05 -16.45 12.84
C THR A 84 4.69 -15.99 14.24
N ILE A 85 3.58 -15.27 14.46
CA ILE A 85 3.18 -14.75 15.78
C ILE A 85 3.04 -15.85 16.83
N SER A 86 2.50 -17.01 16.46
CA SER A 86 2.31 -18.14 17.37
C SER A 86 3.56 -19.00 17.58
N VAL A 87 4.64 -18.74 16.85
CA VAL A 87 5.90 -19.49 16.95
C VAL A 87 6.74 -18.90 18.09
N PRO A 88 7.19 -19.68 19.09
CA PRO A 88 8.00 -19.15 20.18
C PRO A 88 9.41 -18.75 19.72
N PRO A 89 10.17 -18.00 20.52
CA PRO A 89 11.60 -17.79 20.30
C PRO A 89 12.35 -19.14 20.27
N GLY A 90 13.27 -19.32 19.33
CA GLY A 90 13.90 -20.63 19.09
C GLY A 90 14.65 -20.73 17.76
N LYS A 91 15.18 -21.92 17.48
CA LYS A 91 15.83 -22.25 16.20
C LYS A 91 14.93 -23.17 15.40
N TYR A 92 14.73 -22.83 14.14
CA TYR A 92 13.74 -23.48 13.30
C TYR A 92 14.30 -23.88 11.95
N LEU A 93 13.79 -25.02 11.48
CA LEU A 93 14.03 -25.59 10.18
C LEU A 93 12.71 -25.62 9.42
N LEU A 94 12.68 -25.00 8.26
CA LEU A 94 11.55 -25.09 7.35
C LEU A 94 11.94 -25.92 6.13
N GLU A 95 11.17 -26.96 5.87
CA GLU A 95 11.41 -27.89 4.76
C GLU A 95 10.25 -27.84 3.77
N ILE A 96 10.55 -27.83 2.47
CA ILE A 96 9.56 -27.91 1.40
C ILE A 96 9.95 -29.02 0.43
N GLU A 97 9.11 -30.03 0.26
CA GLU A 97 9.35 -31.14 -0.66
C GLU A 97 9.23 -30.70 -2.12
N HIS A 98 10.26 -31.01 -2.92
CA HIS A 98 10.36 -30.63 -4.33
C HIS A 98 9.98 -31.81 -5.24
N PRO A 99 9.27 -31.59 -6.38
CA PRO A 99 8.83 -32.66 -7.29
C PRO A 99 9.96 -33.52 -7.87
N LYS A 100 11.20 -33.00 -7.90
CA LYS A 100 12.39 -33.75 -8.34
C LYS A 100 13.01 -34.67 -7.25
N GLY A 101 12.35 -34.87 -6.12
CA GLY A 101 12.82 -35.77 -5.04
C GLY A 101 13.77 -35.16 -4.01
N GLY A 102 14.02 -33.85 -4.10
CA GLY A 102 14.77 -33.07 -3.11
C GLY A 102 13.86 -32.28 -2.19
N LYS A 103 14.45 -31.40 -1.37
CA LYS A 103 13.72 -30.44 -0.53
C LYS A 103 14.46 -29.11 -0.44
N HIS A 104 13.69 -28.03 -0.40
CA HIS A 104 14.21 -26.73 0.00
C HIS A 104 14.28 -26.68 1.53
N VAL A 105 15.36 -26.10 2.06
CA VAL A 105 15.63 -26.01 3.48
C VAL A 105 15.94 -24.55 3.84
N VAL A 106 15.16 -23.98 4.77
CA VAL A 106 15.41 -22.64 5.34
C VAL A 106 15.64 -22.79 6.83
N ARG A 107 16.82 -22.42 7.30
CA ARG A 107 17.08 -22.30 8.74
C ARG A 107 16.90 -20.86 9.19
N PHE A 108 16.28 -20.65 10.33
CA PHE A 108 16.14 -19.33 10.92
C PHE A 108 16.08 -19.39 12.44
N LYS A 109 16.44 -18.28 13.09
CA LYS A 109 16.32 -18.11 14.53
C LYS A 109 15.25 -17.06 14.80
N LYS A 110 14.25 -17.39 15.61
CA LYS A 110 13.34 -16.39 16.19
C LYS A 110 13.91 -15.91 17.51
N LEU A 111 14.13 -14.61 17.62
CA LEU A 111 14.68 -13.96 18.80
C LEU A 111 13.61 -13.67 19.85
N GLU A 112 14.03 -13.29 21.06
CA GLU A 112 13.11 -12.74 22.06
C GLU A 112 12.63 -11.35 21.64
N GLU A 113 11.51 -10.90 22.22
CA GLU A 113 11.00 -9.54 21.99
C GLU A 113 12.02 -8.50 22.50
N GLY A 114 12.36 -7.53 21.64
CA GLY A 114 13.33 -6.47 21.94
C GLY A 114 14.80 -6.84 21.74
N GLU A 115 15.11 -8.10 21.42
CA GLU A 115 16.47 -8.51 21.05
C GLU A 115 16.81 -8.00 19.64
N LYS A 116 17.89 -7.23 19.51
CA LYS A 116 18.32 -6.66 18.23
C LYS A 116 19.03 -7.73 17.40
N THR A 117 18.64 -7.86 16.14
CA THR A 117 19.33 -8.71 15.16
C THR A 117 20.76 -8.22 14.95
N ALA A 118 21.72 -9.13 14.85
CA ALA A 118 23.12 -8.78 14.53
C ALA A 118 23.24 -8.21 13.10
N VAL A 119 22.39 -8.70 12.19
CA VAL A 119 22.21 -8.13 10.85
C VAL A 119 21.12 -7.07 10.97
N GLY A 120 21.52 -5.81 11.14
CA GLY A 120 20.57 -4.71 11.01
C GLY A 120 19.82 -4.88 9.69
N ILE A 121 18.50 -5.05 9.74
CA ILE A 121 17.66 -5.15 8.55
C ILE A 121 17.82 -3.83 7.80
N ARG A 122 18.79 -3.76 6.90
CA ARG A 122 18.82 -2.74 5.86
C ARG A 122 17.75 -3.18 4.88
N TYR A 123 16.56 -2.59 5.01
CA TYR A 123 15.77 -2.39 3.81
C TYR A 123 16.72 -1.73 2.79
N PRO A 124 16.89 -2.26 1.58
CA PRO A 124 17.44 -1.44 0.52
C PRO A 124 16.47 -0.28 0.40
N ILE A 125 16.81 0.85 1.04
CA ILE A 125 16.31 2.13 0.61
C ILE A 125 16.86 2.20 -0.81
N PRO A 126 16.02 2.15 -1.86
CA PRO A 126 16.53 2.32 -3.21
C PRO A 126 17.35 3.60 -3.18
N GLU A 127 18.64 3.51 -3.53
CA GLU A 127 19.48 4.70 -3.54
C GLU A 127 18.77 5.73 -4.42
N PRO A 128 18.54 6.97 -3.94
CA PRO A 128 17.91 7.98 -4.76
C PRO A 128 18.80 8.19 -6.00
N GLY A 129 18.36 7.67 -7.14
CA GLY A 129 19.12 7.65 -8.39
C GLY A 129 19.49 6.27 -8.94
N SER A 130 19.07 5.15 -8.32
CA SER A 130 19.22 3.84 -8.97
C SER A 130 18.33 3.78 -10.22
N GLU A 131 18.90 3.33 -11.33
CA GLU A 131 18.19 3.18 -12.60
C GLU A 131 16.92 2.32 -12.43
N PRO A 132 15.84 2.59 -13.19
CA PRO A 132 14.61 1.81 -13.11
C PRO A 132 14.90 0.32 -13.29
N ILE A 133 14.23 -0.53 -12.51
CA ILE A 133 14.30 -1.98 -12.69
C ILE A 133 13.75 -2.31 -14.09
N LEU A 134 14.62 -2.72 -15.01
CA LEU A 134 14.26 -3.13 -16.37
C LEU A 134 13.63 -4.53 -16.35
N TYR A 135 12.30 -4.58 -16.46
CA TYR A 135 11.56 -5.83 -16.57
C TYR A 135 11.66 -6.39 -17.99
N ARG A 136 11.84 -7.71 -18.11
CA ARG A 136 11.89 -8.42 -19.40
C ARG A 136 10.70 -9.37 -19.51
N ASP A 137 10.24 -9.58 -20.74
CA ASP A 137 9.20 -10.57 -21.03
C ASP A 137 9.76 -12.01 -20.98
N GLY A 138 8.89 -13.00 -21.16
CA GLY A 138 9.26 -14.42 -21.20
C GLY A 138 10.19 -14.83 -22.36
N SER A 139 10.47 -13.92 -23.29
CA SER A 139 11.41 -14.09 -24.41
C SER A 139 12.73 -13.33 -24.20
N GLY A 140 12.86 -12.60 -23.09
CA GLY A 140 14.04 -11.79 -22.75
C GLY A 140 14.05 -10.37 -23.31
N SER A 141 12.98 -9.95 -23.99
CA SER A 141 12.82 -8.60 -24.53
C SER A 141 12.44 -7.63 -23.41
N PRO A 142 13.01 -6.41 -23.34
CA PRO A 142 12.61 -5.43 -22.34
C PRO A 142 11.13 -5.07 -22.54
N LEU A 143 10.34 -5.15 -21.47
CA LEU A 143 8.97 -4.69 -21.48
C LEU A 143 8.94 -3.15 -21.64
N PRO A 144 7.94 -2.60 -22.34
CA PRO A 144 7.78 -1.16 -22.46
C PRO A 144 7.73 -0.49 -21.07
N GLU A 145 8.39 0.65 -20.90
CA GLU A 145 8.36 1.47 -19.66
C GLU A 145 7.01 2.20 -19.44
N GLU A 146 5.90 1.55 -19.79
CA GLU A 146 4.55 2.09 -19.57
C GLU A 146 4.28 2.36 -18.09
N ASP A 147 4.89 1.56 -17.20
CA ASP A 147 4.82 1.76 -15.74
C ASP A 147 5.44 3.09 -15.30
N VAL A 148 6.53 3.55 -15.93
CA VAL A 148 7.16 4.85 -15.61
C VAL A 148 6.21 6.00 -15.95
N ILE A 149 5.59 5.94 -17.12
CA ILE A 149 4.62 6.94 -17.58
C ILE A 149 3.39 6.94 -16.67
N LEU A 150 2.86 5.75 -16.33
CA LEU A 150 1.69 5.61 -15.48
C LEU A 150 1.96 6.13 -14.06
N ARG A 151 3.13 5.82 -13.52
CA ARG A 151 3.57 6.24 -12.19
C ARG A 151 3.81 7.75 -12.13
N GLN A 152 4.42 8.35 -13.15
CA GLN A 152 4.57 9.81 -13.22
C GLN A 152 3.21 10.50 -13.25
N LYS A 153 2.28 10.01 -14.08
CA LYS A 153 0.92 10.54 -14.14
C LYS A 153 0.19 10.41 -12.80
N LEU A 154 0.30 9.26 -12.14
CA LEU A 154 -0.34 9.00 -10.87
C LEU A 154 0.23 9.88 -9.75
N PHE A 155 1.55 10.09 -9.71
CA PHE A 155 2.18 11.01 -8.77
C PHE A 155 1.75 12.46 -8.99
N GLN A 156 1.67 12.90 -10.25
CA GLN A 156 1.18 14.22 -10.59
C GLN A 156 -0.28 14.41 -10.16
N ASP A 157 -1.16 13.44 -10.45
CA ASP A 157 -2.56 13.44 -10.02
C ASP A 157 -2.70 13.44 -8.49
N MET A 158 -1.83 12.72 -7.78
CA MET A 158 -1.79 12.70 -6.32
C MET A 158 -1.32 14.03 -5.75
N GLU A 159 -0.22 14.59 -6.24
CA GLU A 159 0.29 15.89 -5.80
C GLU A 159 -0.75 17.00 -6.01
N GLU A 160 -1.44 16.98 -7.15
CA GLU A 160 -2.55 17.90 -7.43
C GLU A 160 -3.73 17.73 -6.49
N LYS A 161 -3.98 16.54 -5.92
CA LYS A 161 -5.07 16.27 -4.98
C LYS A 161 -4.70 16.54 -3.53
N PHE A 162 -3.48 16.20 -3.11
CA PHE A 162 -3.01 16.39 -1.73
C PHE A 162 -2.68 17.85 -1.39
N THR A 163 -2.41 18.68 -2.39
CA THR A 163 -2.21 20.13 -2.18
C THR A 163 -3.52 20.92 -2.09
N ARG A 164 -4.68 20.29 -2.33
CA ARG A 164 -5.97 20.97 -2.33
C ARG A 164 -6.42 21.26 -0.91
N HIS A 165 -6.68 22.53 -0.62
CA HIS A 165 -7.23 22.97 0.65
C HIS A 165 -8.08 24.23 0.47
N ILE A 166 -8.79 24.59 1.54
CA ILE A 166 -9.64 25.77 1.57
C ILE A 166 -9.13 26.72 2.65
N GLU A 167 -9.04 27.99 2.29
CA GLU A 167 -8.81 29.09 3.22
C GLU A 167 -10.08 29.94 3.34
N TYR A 168 -10.29 30.56 4.50
CA TYR A 168 -11.44 31.41 4.75
C TYR A 168 -10.95 32.83 5.07
N GLU A 169 -11.55 33.82 4.41
CA GLU A 169 -11.30 35.23 4.63
C GLU A 169 -12.62 35.94 4.99
N GLY A 170 -12.62 36.82 5.98
CA GLY A 170 -13.80 37.59 6.38
C GLY A 170 -14.35 37.18 7.74
N ASN A 171 -15.67 37.27 7.90
CA ASN A 171 -16.35 36.97 9.16
C ASN A 171 -17.40 35.87 8.99
N PHE A 172 -18.06 35.49 10.09
CA PHE A 172 -19.04 34.42 10.09
C PHE A 172 -20.27 34.69 9.20
N ARG A 173 -20.62 35.97 8.98
CA ARG A 173 -21.81 36.36 8.22
C ARG A 173 -21.54 36.45 6.71
N SER A 174 -20.37 36.95 6.34
CA SER A 174 -19.99 37.15 4.94
C SER A 174 -18.48 37.14 4.79
N GLY A 175 -18.00 36.65 3.66
CA GLY A 175 -16.57 36.55 3.41
C GLY A 175 -16.26 35.88 2.09
N LYS A 176 -15.06 35.29 2.02
CA LYS A 176 -14.58 34.56 0.87
C LYS A 176 -14.06 33.20 1.28
N ILE A 177 -14.38 32.21 0.46
CA ILE A 177 -13.81 30.86 0.51
C ILE A 177 -12.81 30.78 -0.64
N ILE A 178 -11.56 30.51 -0.31
CA ILE A 178 -10.47 30.46 -1.28
C ILE A 178 -10.06 28.99 -1.44
N TYR A 179 -10.40 28.42 -2.59
CA TYR A 179 -9.89 27.12 -3.00
C TYR A 179 -8.45 27.27 -3.50
N LYS A 180 -7.53 26.51 -2.90
CA LYS A 180 -6.12 26.45 -3.27
C LYS A 180 -5.80 25.04 -3.77
N ALA A 181 -5.12 24.95 -4.90
CA ALA A 181 -4.48 23.74 -5.43
C ALA A 181 -3.13 24.15 -6.06
N ALA A 182 -2.23 23.19 -6.30
CA ALA A 182 -0.84 23.41 -6.76
C ALA A 182 -0.59 24.73 -7.51
N ASN A 183 -1.26 24.95 -8.65
CA ASN A 183 -1.13 26.17 -9.46
C ASN A 183 -2.43 26.97 -9.62
N THR A 184 -3.44 26.73 -8.78
CA THR A 184 -4.78 27.31 -8.93
C THR A 184 -5.27 27.90 -7.61
N SER A 185 -5.78 29.12 -7.69
CA SER A 185 -6.40 29.81 -6.56
C SER A 185 -7.71 30.42 -7.04
N ILE A 186 -8.84 29.93 -6.53
CA ILE A 186 -10.18 30.41 -6.89
C ILE A 186 -10.83 30.97 -5.64
N SER A 187 -11.37 32.18 -5.72
CA SER A 187 -12.07 32.82 -4.60
C SER A 187 -13.56 32.88 -4.89
N PHE A 188 -14.35 32.35 -3.96
CA PHE A 188 -15.81 32.37 -3.98
C PHE A 188 -16.33 33.27 -2.87
N TYR A 189 -17.32 34.11 -3.17
CA TYR A 189 -17.99 34.88 -2.14
C TYR A 189 -18.96 33.99 -1.37
N HIS A 190 -19.10 34.21 -0.07
CA HIS A 190 -20.10 33.53 0.74
C HIS A 190 -20.86 34.51 1.61
N GLU A 191 -22.11 34.16 1.90
CA GLU A 191 -22.96 34.89 2.83
C GLU A 191 -23.90 33.93 3.58
N MET A 192 -24.31 34.33 4.78
CA MET A 192 -25.41 33.68 5.48
C MET A 192 -26.72 33.88 4.72
N GLY A 193 -27.45 32.79 4.52
CA GLY A 193 -28.75 32.82 3.88
C GLY A 193 -29.86 33.30 4.82
N GLY A 194 -31.07 33.37 4.28
CA GLY A 194 -32.30 33.61 5.02
C GLY A 194 -33.34 32.52 4.75
N GLY A 195 -34.34 32.42 5.62
CA GLY A 195 -35.38 31.39 5.53
C GLY A 195 -34.80 30.00 5.80
N ASP A 196 -35.06 29.06 4.90
CA ASP A 196 -34.59 27.67 5.03
C ASP A 196 -33.10 27.51 4.67
N CYS A 197 -32.52 28.44 3.90
CA CYS A 197 -31.11 28.42 3.53
C CYS A 197 -30.29 29.10 4.62
N LYS A 198 -29.37 28.38 5.26
CA LYS A 198 -28.54 28.92 6.34
C LYS A 198 -27.31 29.64 5.82
N PHE A 199 -26.73 29.15 4.73
CA PHE A 199 -25.46 29.64 4.20
C PHE A 199 -25.37 29.32 2.71
N TYR A 200 -24.81 30.22 1.91
CA TYR A 200 -24.58 29.97 0.50
C TYR A 200 -23.23 30.52 0.04
N ILE A 201 -22.72 29.91 -1.02
CA ILE A 201 -21.49 30.28 -1.71
C ILE A 201 -21.87 30.65 -3.14
N ASP A 202 -21.56 31.86 -3.57
CA ASP A 202 -21.74 32.30 -4.95
C ASP A 202 -20.66 31.70 -5.84
N ILE A 203 -21.07 31.06 -6.93
CA ILE A 203 -20.16 30.42 -7.88
C ILE A 203 -20.42 30.92 -9.30
N PRO A 204 -19.37 31.04 -10.15
CA PRO A 204 -19.57 31.36 -11.55
C PRO A 204 -20.43 30.31 -12.26
N THR A 205 -21.32 30.79 -13.12
CA THR A 205 -22.10 29.92 -14.03
C THR A 205 -21.16 29.17 -14.98
N PRO A 206 -21.59 28.02 -15.54
CA PRO A 206 -20.79 27.27 -16.52
C PRO A 206 -20.26 28.15 -17.66
N ALA A 207 -21.08 29.08 -18.17
CA ALA A 207 -20.70 29.99 -19.25
C ALA A 207 -19.57 30.95 -18.88
N ASN A 208 -19.47 31.35 -17.60
CA ASN A 208 -18.49 32.31 -17.10
C ASN A 208 -17.34 31.66 -16.33
N TRP A 209 -17.35 30.33 -16.19
CA TRP A 209 -16.45 29.59 -15.31
C TRP A 209 -14.99 29.77 -15.71
N GLU A 210 -14.65 29.48 -16.97
CA GLU A 210 -13.25 29.51 -17.42
C GLU A 210 -12.68 30.93 -17.39
N THR A 211 -13.50 31.93 -17.72
CA THR A 211 -13.12 33.35 -17.65
C THR A 211 -12.89 33.80 -16.21
N ALA A 212 -13.76 33.41 -15.28
CA ALA A 212 -13.70 33.85 -13.89
C ALA A 212 -12.61 33.12 -13.07
N THR A 213 -12.43 31.82 -13.32
CA THR A 213 -11.58 30.94 -12.49
C THR A 213 -10.25 30.59 -13.14
N LYS A 214 -10.11 30.81 -14.45
CA LYS A 214 -8.98 30.34 -15.27
C LYS A 214 -8.76 28.83 -15.21
N THR A 215 -9.81 28.07 -14.87
CA THR A 215 -9.79 26.61 -14.86
C THR A 215 -10.75 26.03 -15.91
N PRO A 216 -10.45 24.84 -16.49
CA PRO A 216 -11.32 24.22 -17.47
C PRO A 216 -12.71 23.92 -16.92
N LEU A 217 -13.74 24.07 -17.76
CA LEU A 217 -15.12 23.75 -17.39
C LEU A 217 -15.28 22.28 -16.98
N SER A 218 -14.48 21.37 -17.54
CA SER A 218 -14.48 19.94 -17.19
C SER A 218 -14.14 19.69 -15.71
N SER A 219 -13.34 20.55 -15.08
CA SER A 219 -12.94 20.42 -13.67
C SER A 219 -13.93 21.09 -12.72
N ARG A 220 -14.91 21.84 -13.24
CA ARG A 220 -15.87 22.62 -12.44
C ARG A 220 -16.61 21.76 -11.42
N ALA A 221 -17.21 20.65 -11.88
CA ALA A 221 -18.00 19.79 -11.00
C ALA A 221 -17.17 19.23 -9.84
N GLU A 222 -15.96 18.74 -10.13
CA GLU A 222 -15.04 18.19 -9.12
C GLU A 222 -14.61 19.24 -8.09
N ILE A 223 -14.25 20.46 -8.54
CA ILE A 223 -13.84 21.55 -7.64
C ILE A 223 -15.00 21.96 -6.73
N LEU A 224 -16.20 22.12 -7.29
CA LEU A 224 -17.38 22.52 -6.52
C LEU A 224 -17.78 21.46 -5.49
N GLU A 225 -17.71 20.18 -5.85
CA GLU A 225 -17.95 19.06 -4.93
C GLU A 225 -16.95 19.09 -3.76
N PHE A 226 -15.66 19.28 -4.07
CA PHE A 226 -14.61 19.38 -3.05
C PHE A 226 -14.82 20.57 -2.11
N VAL A 227 -15.16 21.73 -2.68
CA VAL A 227 -15.47 22.94 -1.90
C VAL A 227 -16.67 22.69 -1.00
N ALA A 228 -17.75 22.12 -1.55
CA ALA A 228 -18.97 21.87 -0.82
C ALA A 228 -18.77 20.92 0.37
N ALA A 229 -18.16 19.76 0.10
CA ALA A 229 -17.91 18.74 1.11
C ALA A 229 -16.94 19.21 2.21
N THR A 230 -15.92 20.00 1.85
CA THR A 230 -14.93 20.51 2.81
C THR A 230 -15.56 21.56 3.72
N VAL A 231 -16.30 22.52 3.17
CA VAL A 231 -16.99 23.55 3.96
C VAL A 231 -18.06 22.92 4.87
N GLN A 232 -18.81 21.93 4.36
CA GLN A 232 -19.73 21.15 5.19
C GLN A 232 -18.99 20.53 6.38
N ARG A 233 -17.90 19.80 6.14
CA ARG A 233 -17.12 19.13 7.19
C ARG A 233 -16.58 20.11 8.24
N GLU A 234 -16.12 21.29 7.84
CA GLU A 234 -15.40 22.22 8.71
C GLU A 234 -16.29 23.24 9.41
N ARG A 235 -17.36 23.71 8.75
CA ARG A 235 -18.18 24.85 9.22
C ARG A 235 -19.66 24.54 9.37
N ALA A 236 -20.15 23.46 8.76
CA ALA A 236 -21.58 23.18 8.63
C ALA A 236 -21.87 21.67 8.70
N SER A 237 -21.26 20.96 9.66
CA SER A 237 -21.20 19.50 9.68
C SER A 237 -22.56 18.79 9.79
N SER A 238 -23.58 19.51 10.27
CA SER A 238 -24.97 19.02 10.39
C SER A 238 -25.89 19.50 9.27
N TRP A 239 -25.40 20.31 8.33
CA TRP A 239 -26.22 20.89 7.27
C TRP A 239 -26.06 20.08 5.99
N ARG A 240 -27.13 19.92 5.22
CA ARG A 240 -27.06 19.33 3.87
C ARG A 240 -26.71 20.42 2.86
N PHE A 241 -25.99 20.09 1.79
CA PHE A 241 -25.72 21.05 0.71
C PHE A 241 -26.34 20.62 -0.62
N GLU A 242 -26.61 21.60 -1.48
CA GLU A 242 -27.06 21.43 -2.85
C GLU A 242 -26.23 22.35 -3.76
N ILE A 243 -25.60 21.78 -4.80
CA ILE A 243 -24.85 22.54 -5.80
C ILE A 243 -25.79 22.86 -6.96
N LYS A 244 -26.05 24.14 -7.19
CA LYS A 244 -26.83 24.65 -8.33
C LYS A 244 -25.92 25.31 -9.35
N GLU A 245 -26.52 25.87 -10.40
CA GLU A 245 -25.75 26.51 -11.48
C GLU A 245 -24.96 27.74 -11.00
N ASN A 246 -25.52 28.51 -10.07
CA ASN A 246 -24.98 29.80 -9.62
C ASN A 246 -24.56 29.83 -8.14
N GLY A 247 -24.81 28.77 -7.38
CA GLY A 247 -24.48 28.74 -5.96
C GLY A 247 -24.36 27.35 -5.37
N ILE A 248 -23.68 27.25 -4.24
CA ILE A 248 -23.73 26.10 -3.33
C ILE A 248 -24.56 26.53 -2.13
N PHE A 249 -25.66 25.85 -1.84
CA PHE A 249 -26.62 26.22 -0.80
C PHE A 249 -26.61 25.19 0.33
N TYR A 250 -26.60 25.64 1.58
CA TYR A 250 -26.56 24.79 2.76
C TYR A 250 -27.80 25.01 3.64
N TYR A 251 -28.39 23.90 4.07
CA TYR A 251 -29.68 23.83 4.79
C TYR A 251 -29.55 23.05 6.10
#